data_AF-A0A378VYS7-F1
#
_entry.id   AF-A0A378VYS7-F1
#
_cell.length_a   1.000
_cell.length_b   1.000
_cell.length_c   1.000
_cell.angle_alpha   90.00
_cell.angle_beta   90.00
_cell.angle_gamma   90.00
#
_symmetry.space_group_name_H-M   'P 1'
#
loop_
_entity.id
_entity.type
_entity.pdbx_description
1 polymer ?
#
loop_
_entity_poly.entity_id
_entity_poly.type
_entity_poly.pdbx_seq_one_letter_code
_entity_poly.pdbx_strand_id
1 'polypeptide(L)' 'MREALPEGGNALDGTAGNGHDTLFLAQTAGNRGKVWAFDIQPQALNNTRCRLQEAGYSNVRLILDGHET' A
#
# COMPACT_ATOMS: atom_id res chain seq x y z
N MET A 1 -1.63 0.04 17.48
CA MET A 1 -0.77 1.22 17.67
C MET A 1 -0.63 1.88 16.30
N ARG A 2 -1.23 3.06 16.10
CA ARG A 2 -1.10 3.82 14.84
C ARG A 2 0.09 4.75 15.03
N GLU A 3 1.28 4.31 14.63
CA GLU A 3 2.42 5.22 14.57
C GLU A 3 2.13 6.22 13.45
N ALA A 4 2.04 7.50 13.83
CA ALA A 4 1.76 8.58 12.93
C ALA A 4 2.88 8.62 11.89
N LEU A 5 2.55 8.33 10.63
CA LEU A 5 3.45 8.55 9.50
C LEU A 5 3.90 10.02 9.53
N PRO A 6 5.20 10.28 9.77
CA PRO A 6 5.73 11.62 9.56
C PRO A 6 5.48 12.01 8.09
N GLU A 7 5.39 13.30 7.80
CA GLU A 7 5.22 13.75 6.42
C GLU A 7 6.40 13.26 5.56
N GLY A 8 6.13 12.48 4.49
CA GLY A 8 7.16 11.81 3.71
C GLY A 8 7.72 10.52 4.33
N GLY A 9 7.12 10.04 5.42
CA GLY A 9 7.44 8.75 6.03
C GLY A 9 7.01 7.57 5.14
N ASN A 10 7.66 6.43 5.34
CA ASN A 10 7.29 5.21 4.61
C ASN A 10 6.32 4.36 5.41
N ALA A 11 5.38 3.71 4.72
CA ALA A 11 4.36 2.87 5.33
C ALA A 11 4.46 1.41 4.87
N LEU A 12 3.99 0.51 5.72
CA LEU A 12 3.84 -0.91 5.43
C LEU A 12 2.37 -1.30 5.60
N ASP A 13 1.78 -1.88 4.56
CA ASP A 13 0.48 -2.53 4.58
C ASP A 13 0.70 -4.04 4.48
N GLY A 14 0.42 -4.77 5.57
CA GLY A 14 0.63 -6.21 5.63
C GLY A 14 -0.42 -7.03 4.90
N THR A 15 -1.53 -6.41 4.50
CA THR A 15 -2.66 -7.08 3.83
C THR A 15 -3.35 -6.11 2.88
N ALA A 16 -2.86 -6.02 1.63
CA ALA A 16 -3.36 -5.07 0.64
C ALA A 16 -4.88 -5.21 0.43
N GLY A 17 -5.41 -6.44 0.41
CA GLY A 17 -6.84 -6.70 0.28
C GLY A 17 -7.44 -5.99 -0.94
N ASN A 18 -8.44 -5.14 -0.71
CA ASN A 18 -9.00 -4.32 -1.79
C ASN A 18 -8.23 -2.99 -2.01
N GLY A 19 -7.31 -2.61 -1.14
CA GLY A 19 -6.44 -1.45 -1.33
C GLY A 19 -6.97 -0.13 -0.77
N HIS A 20 -7.97 -0.16 0.11
CA HIS A 20 -8.47 1.05 0.78
C HIS A 20 -7.43 1.61 1.75
N ASP A 21 -6.89 0.76 2.63
CA ASP A 21 -5.86 1.14 3.58
C ASP A 21 -4.56 1.51 2.85
N THR A 22 -4.16 0.73 1.84
CA THR A 22 -3.02 1.05 0.99
C THR A 22 -3.14 2.44 0.34
N LEU A 23 -4.31 2.79 -0.20
CA LEU A 23 -4.55 4.11 -0.78
C LEU A 23 -4.47 5.22 0.27
N PHE A 24 -5.06 5.01 1.45
CA PHE A 24 -4.97 5.98 2.55
C PHE A 24 -3.53 6.22 2.97
N LEU A 25 -2.72 5.16 3.06
CA LEU A 25 -1.28 5.26 3.35
C LEU A 25 -0.54 5.99 2.22
N ALA A 26 -0.87 5.71 0.96
CA ALA A 26 -0.26 6.36 -0.20
C ALA A 26 -0.51 7.87 -0.22
N GLN A 27 -1.74 8.27 0.12
CA GLN A 27 -2.15 9.66 0.28
C GLN A 27 -1.40 10.33 1.43
N THR A 28 -1.32 9.67 2.58
CA THR A 28 -0.69 10.20 3.80
C THR A 28 0.83 10.33 3.65
N ALA A 29 1.47 9.36 3.00
CA ALA A 29 2.91 9.38 2.71
C ALA A 29 3.30 10.53 1.76
N GLY A 30 2.37 11.00 0.94
CA GLY A 30 2.59 12.05 -0.04
C GLY A 30 3.61 11.66 -1.11
N ASN A 31 4.05 12.64 -1.90
CA ASN A 31 4.97 12.43 -3.01
C ASN A 31 6.40 11.99 -2.61
N ARG A 32 6.78 12.19 -1.34
CA ARG A 32 8.12 11.86 -0.81
C ARG A 32 8.16 10.51 -0.10
N GLY A 33 7.02 10.04 0.42
CA GLY A 33 6.95 8.76 1.12
C GLY A 33 6.65 7.60 0.17
N LYS A 34 7.01 6.39 0.58
CA LYS A 34 6.73 5.15 -0.14
C LYS A 34 5.88 4.21 0.71
N VAL A 35 5.00 3.46 0.06
CA VAL A 35 4.21 2.41 0.72
C VAL A 35 4.61 1.07 0.14
N TRP A 36 4.80 0.07 1.00
CA TRP A 36 4.88 -1.33 0.59
C TRP A 36 3.63 -2.04 1.03
N ALA A 37 2.95 -2.72 0.10
CA ALA A 37 1.72 -3.45 0.39
C ALA A 37 1.89 -4.91 -0.02
N PHE A 38 1.63 -5.80 0.93
CA PHE A 38 1.81 -7.24 0.81
C PHE A 38 0.46 -7.92 0.77
N ASP A 39 0.34 -8.97 -0.04
CA ASP A 39 -0.78 -9.89 0.02
C ASP A 39 -0.37 -11.23 -0.58
N ILE A 40 -0.94 -12.33 -0.08
CA ILE A 40 -0.74 -13.67 -0.65
C ILE A 40 -1.60 -13.90 -1.89
N GLN A 41 -2.65 -13.09 -2.08
CA GLN A 41 -3.61 -13.25 -3.14
C GLN A 41 -3.27 -12.30 -4.30
N PRO A 42 -2.96 -12.81 -5.51
CA PRO A 42 -2.70 -11.97 -6.67
C PRO A 42 -3.88 -11.05 -7.01
N GLN A 43 -5.11 -11.51 -6.73
CA GLN A 43 -6.32 -10.72 -6.95
C GLN A 43 -6.37 -9.48 -6.05
N ALA A 44 -5.95 -9.58 -4.80
CA ALA A 44 -5.90 -8.45 -3.87
C ALA A 44 -4.94 -7.36 -4.38
N LEU A 45 -3.77 -7.77 -4.87
CA LEU A 45 -2.81 -6.83 -5.47
C LEU A 45 -3.35 -6.19 -6.75
N ASN A 46 -4.08 -6.92 -7.58
CA ASN A 46 -4.70 -6.36 -8.78
C ASN A 46 -5.80 -5.35 -8.44
N ASN A 47 -6.66 -5.66 -7.47
CA ASN A 47 -7.69 -4.73 -6.97
C ASN A 47 -7.05 -3.46 -6.42
N THR A 48 -6.00 -3.63 -5.60
CA THR A 48 -5.25 -2.52 -5.02
C THR A 48 -4.57 -1.68 -6.10
N ARG A 49 -3.94 -2.31 -7.11
CA ARG A 49 -3.33 -1.60 -8.24
C ARG A 49 -4.36 -0.76 -9.00
N CYS A 50 -5.51 -1.33 -9.33
CA CYS A 50 -6.57 -0.63 -10.06
C CYS A 50 -7.02 0.61 -9.28
N ARG A 51 -7.29 0.44 -7.98
CA ARG A 51 -7.67 1.54 -7.08
C ARG A 51 -6.62 2.65 -7.00
N LEU A 52 -5.34 2.29 -6.91
CA LEU A 52 -4.24 3.27 -6.88
C LEU A 52 -4.12 4.04 -8.19
N GLN A 53 -4.28 3.35 -9.33
CA GLN A 53 -4.26 3.97 -10.65
C GLN A 53 -5.44 4.92 -10.86
N GLU A 54 -6.65 4.51 -10.47
CA GLU A 54 -7.86 5.36 -10.50
C GLU A 54 -7.69 6.62 -9.65
N ALA A 55 -6.99 6.51 -8.51
CA ALA A 55 -6.71 7.63 -7.62
C ALA A 55 -5.45 8.44 -8.00
N GLY A 56 -4.68 8.01 -9.01
CA GLY A 56 -3.47 8.69 -9.49
C GLY A 56 -2.22 8.52 -8.62
N TYR A 57 -2.14 7.47 -7.80
CA TYR A 57 -0.99 7.20 -6.92
C TYR A 57 -0.06 6.13 -7.49
N SER A 58 1.24 6.41 -7.45
CA SER A 58 2.31 5.52 -7.93
C SER A 58 3.44 5.29 -6.92
N ASN A 59 3.30 5.84 -5.71
CA ASN A 59 4.26 5.72 -4.61
C ASN A 59 4.12 4.39 -3.81
N VAL A 60 3.43 3.40 -4.37
CA VAL A 60 3.17 2.11 -3.72
C VAL A 60 3.86 0.98 -4.47
N ARG A 61 4.56 0.12 -3.74
CA ARG A 61 5.11 -1.14 -4.22
C ARG A 61 4.25 -2.30 -3.72
N LEU A 62 3.59 -2.98 -4.66
CA LEU A 62 2.78 -4.17 -4.41
C LEU A 62 3.67 -5.41 -4.46
N ILE A 63 3.59 -6.24 -3.44
CA ILE A 63 4.44 -7.43 -3.27
C ILE A 63 3.52 -8.63 -3.05
N LEU A 64 3.60 -9.60 -3.96
CA LEU A 64 2.92 -10.89 -3.83
C LEU A 64 3.79 -11.80 -3.00
N ASP A 65 3.57 -11.75 -1.70
CA ASP A 65 4.31 -12.57 -0.75
C ASP A 65 3.46 -12.85 0.47
N GLY A 66 3.59 -14.08 0.97
CA GLY A 66 3.08 -14.46 2.28
C GLY A 66 4.20 -14.40 3.29
N HIS A 67 3.86 -14.25 4.56
CA HIS A 67 4.79 -14.57 5.63
C HIS A 67 5.02 -16.10 5.67
N GLU A 68 5.56 -16.68 4.60
CA GLU A 68 5.94 -18.08 4.50
C GLU A 68 7.46 -18.17 4.67
N THR A 69 7.88 -18.55 5.88
CA THR A 69 9.24 -19.06 6.18
C THR A 69 9.42 -20.48 5.69
#